data_AF-A0A849YUH7-F1
#
_entry.id   AF-A0A849YUH7-F1
#
_cell.length_a   1.000
_cell.length_b   1.000
_cell.length_c   1.000
_cell.angle_alpha   90.00
_cell.angle_beta   90.00
_cell.angle_gamma   90.00
#
_symmetry.space_group_name_H-M   'P 1'
#
loop_
_entity.id
_entity.type
_entity.pdbx_description
1 polymer ?
#
loop_
_entity_poly.entity_id
_entity_poly.type
_entity_poly.pdbx_seq_one_letter_code
_entity_poly.pdbx_strand_id
1 'polypeptide(L)'
;MKLIRVSIVFLGASCANVLGLEEAGVDPDTGMTEDPAGDPGGEGGGGASDLSTSTGSGGAGGEAPLCERYCSAVMAGCTGEFAVYGDEEACMAVCAAMPIGNPGDAGGNTVECRLTHAKAATSEPSFYCPMAGPSGNGVCGTSCDGLCTLAGSACVGDDAQWATEHDCRVACALLPDLGTYSVDPQFDMYEGGHVQCRIFHASAAAVSDADAHCKHVGGASPCVAESL
;
A
#
# COMPACT_ATOMS: atom_id res chain seq x y z
N MET A 1 5.25 -17.68 -55.62
CA MET A 1 4.20 -17.89 -54.60
C MET A 1 3.59 -16.52 -54.26
N LYS A 2 2.26 -16.41 -54.33
CA LYS A 2 1.49 -15.17 -54.22
C LYS A 2 1.49 -14.64 -52.78
N LEU A 3 1.80 -13.36 -52.59
CA LEU A 3 1.57 -12.63 -51.34
C LEU A 3 0.06 -12.42 -51.14
N ILE A 4 -0.46 -12.88 -50.01
CA ILE A 4 -1.83 -12.59 -49.56
C ILE A 4 -1.74 -11.38 -48.63
N ARG A 5 -2.28 -10.24 -49.07
CA ARG A 5 -2.50 -9.06 -48.23
C ARG A 5 -3.82 -9.25 -47.48
N VAL A 6 -3.76 -9.43 -46.17
CA VAL A 6 -4.94 -9.45 -45.31
C VAL A 6 -5.15 -8.03 -44.78
N SER A 7 -6.13 -7.33 -45.34
CA SER A 7 -6.60 -6.05 -44.81
C SER A 7 -7.55 -6.32 -43.65
N ILE A 8 -7.13 -6.00 -42.43
CA ILE A 8 -8.00 -6.02 -41.25
C ILE A 8 -8.78 -4.70 -41.22
N VAL A 9 -10.10 -4.81 -41.35
CA VAL A 9 -11.04 -3.70 -41.20
C VAL A 9 -11.30 -3.52 -39.70
N PHE A 10 -10.85 -2.41 -39.13
CA PHE A 10 -11.24 -1.97 -37.78
C PHE A 10 -12.66 -1.40 -37.83
N LEU A 11 -13.65 -2.14 -37.30
CA LEU A 11 -14.92 -1.54 -36.88
C LEU A 11 -14.71 -0.92 -35.51
N GLY A 12 -14.65 0.40 -35.46
CA GLY A 12 -14.77 1.18 -34.23
C GLY A 12 -16.21 1.15 -33.73
N ALA A 13 -16.43 0.58 -32.55
CA ALA A 13 -17.64 0.75 -31.76
C ALA A 13 -17.27 1.55 -30.51
N SER A 14 -17.43 2.87 -30.61
CA SER A 14 -17.33 3.79 -29.48
C SER A 14 -18.58 3.69 -28.62
N CYS A 15 -18.48 3.09 -27.43
CA CYS A 15 -19.51 3.18 -26.39
C CYS A 15 -19.37 4.52 -25.67
N ALA A 16 -19.90 5.59 -26.27
CA ALA A 16 -20.23 6.80 -25.55
C ALA A 16 -21.74 6.79 -25.24
N ASN A 17 -22.08 7.19 -24.01
CA ASN A 17 -23.42 7.57 -23.53
C ASN A 17 -24.30 6.47 -22.89
N VAL A 18 -23.97 6.05 -21.66
CA VAL A 18 -24.97 5.61 -20.66
C VAL A 18 -24.48 5.99 -19.26
N LEU A 19 -24.33 7.29 -18.97
CA LEU A 19 -24.43 7.81 -17.61
C LEU A 19 -25.12 9.17 -17.68
N GLY A 20 -26.40 9.19 -17.29
CA GLY A 20 -27.18 10.40 -17.11
C GLY A 20 -26.70 11.16 -15.88
N LEU A 21 -25.60 11.89 -16.04
CA LEU A 21 -25.22 12.94 -15.10
C LEU A 21 -25.92 14.21 -15.58
N GLU A 22 -27.11 14.45 -15.02
CA GLU A 22 -27.80 15.73 -15.10
C GLU A 22 -26.91 16.80 -14.44
N GLU A 23 -26.82 17.95 -15.11
CA GLU A 23 -25.96 19.08 -14.75
C GLU A 23 -26.31 19.62 -13.35
N ALA A 24 -25.43 19.37 -12.37
CA ALA A 24 -25.49 20.05 -11.08
C ALA A 24 -25.08 21.53 -11.29
N GLY A 25 -26.07 22.40 -11.43
CA GLY A 25 -25.87 23.85 -11.42
C GLY A 25 -25.30 24.29 -10.08
N VAL A 26 -24.14 24.94 -10.12
CA VAL A 26 -23.52 25.61 -8.97
C VAL A 26 -24.27 26.93 -8.75
N ASP A 27 -25.00 27.02 -7.63
CA ASP A 27 -25.60 28.27 -7.14
C ASP A 27 -24.48 29.19 -6.60
N PRO A 28 -24.30 30.41 -7.13
CA PRO A 28 -23.22 31.30 -6.72
C PRO A 28 -23.51 32.15 -5.48
N ASP A 29 -24.55 31.88 -4.67
CA ASP A 29 -24.94 32.78 -3.56
C ASP A 29 -24.67 32.26 -2.13
N THR A 30 -23.54 31.56 -1.90
CA THR A 30 -23.02 31.41 -0.52
C THR A 30 -22.01 32.52 -0.21
N GLY A 31 -22.54 33.74 -0.08
CA GLY A 31 -21.88 34.82 0.64
C GLY A 31 -21.86 34.50 2.15
N MET A 32 -20.70 34.09 2.66
CA MET A 32 -20.42 34.05 4.10
C MET A 32 -19.32 35.07 4.36
N THR A 33 -19.75 36.20 4.88
CA THR A 33 -18.97 37.37 5.27
C THR A 33 -18.00 37.05 6.41
N GLU A 34 -16.85 37.71 6.34
CA GLU A 34 -15.76 37.69 7.33
C GLU A 34 -16.13 38.40 8.66
N ASP A 35 -15.54 37.87 9.75
CA ASP A 35 -15.11 38.53 11.01
C ASP A 35 -16.13 39.09 12.03
N PRO A 36 -15.78 39.28 13.35
CA PRO A 36 -14.48 39.14 14.03
C PRO A 36 -14.48 38.43 15.42
N ALA A 37 -13.24 38.30 15.93
CA ALA A 37 -12.75 38.01 17.29
C ALA A 37 -13.58 38.41 18.53
N GLY A 38 -13.43 37.60 19.60
CA GLY A 38 -13.33 38.07 21.00
C GLY A 38 -14.10 37.26 22.04
N ASP A 39 -13.40 36.50 22.90
CA ASP A 39 -13.39 36.64 24.38
C ASP A 39 -12.62 35.47 25.06
N PRO A 40 -11.63 35.73 25.96
CA PRO A 40 -11.08 34.73 26.85
C PRO A 40 -11.55 34.96 28.30
N GLY A 41 -12.16 33.93 28.92
CA GLY A 41 -12.39 33.96 30.36
C GLY A 41 -13.12 32.74 30.91
N GLY A 42 -12.54 32.09 31.93
CA GLY A 42 -13.27 31.16 32.80
C GLY A 42 -12.41 30.07 33.45
N GLU A 43 -11.76 30.40 34.56
CA GLU A 43 -11.18 29.44 35.52
C GLU A 43 -12.27 28.71 36.33
N GLY A 44 -12.00 27.46 36.70
CA GLY A 44 -12.41 26.90 37.99
C GLY A 44 -13.33 25.67 37.95
N GLY A 45 -12.90 24.60 38.63
CA GLY A 45 -13.81 23.58 39.15
C GLY A 45 -13.28 22.16 39.11
N GLY A 46 -12.65 21.72 40.20
CA GLY A 46 -12.28 20.32 40.41
C GLY A 46 -13.50 19.40 40.60
N GLY A 47 -13.31 18.13 40.25
CA GLY A 47 -14.25 17.05 40.48
C GLY A 47 -13.59 15.71 40.20
N ALA A 48 -12.98 15.12 41.22
CA ALA A 48 -12.57 13.73 41.22
C ALA A 48 -13.82 12.84 41.20
N SER A 49 -13.90 11.88 40.27
CA SER A 49 -14.70 10.66 40.42
C SER A 49 -14.19 9.61 39.43
N ASP A 50 -13.75 8.50 40.02
CA ASP A 50 -13.79 7.14 39.47
C ASP A 50 -12.86 6.79 38.31
N LEU A 51 -11.60 6.59 38.71
CA LEU A 51 -10.70 5.61 38.12
C LEU A 51 -11.31 4.20 38.26
N SER A 52 -12.15 3.83 37.29
CA SER A 52 -12.56 2.45 37.11
C SER A 52 -11.34 1.64 36.68
N THR A 53 -10.77 0.97 37.67
CA THR A 53 -9.68 0.01 37.55
C THR A 53 -10.23 -1.23 36.84
N SER A 54 -10.16 -1.27 35.51
CA SER A 54 -10.13 -2.53 34.79
C SER A 54 -8.70 -3.00 34.70
N THR A 55 -8.30 -3.74 35.74
CA THR A 55 -7.17 -4.66 35.72
C THR A 55 -7.47 -5.76 34.70
N GLY A 56 -7.05 -5.53 33.45
CA GLY A 56 -6.84 -6.56 32.44
C GLY A 56 -5.33 -6.72 32.23
N SER A 57 -4.72 -7.63 32.98
CA SER A 57 -3.34 -8.04 32.80
C SER A 57 -3.27 -9.14 31.74
N GLY A 58 -2.41 -8.95 30.72
CA GLY A 58 -1.97 -9.96 29.76
C GLY A 58 -2.45 -9.70 28.33
N GLY A 59 -1.63 -9.32 27.36
CA GLY A 59 -0.17 -9.26 27.34
C GLY A 59 0.34 -8.55 26.08
N ALA A 60 1.66 -8.47 26.00
CA ALA A 60 2.41 -8.05 24.81
C ALA A 60 2.20 -9.07 23.66
N GLY A 61 0.99 -9.09 23.11
CA GLY A 61 0.53 -9.96 22.04
C GLY A 61 -0.41 -9.21 21.10
N GLY A 62 -0.16 -7.92 20.86
CA GLY A 62 -0.96 -7.14 19.91
C GLY A 62 -0.52 -7.32 18.46
N GLU A 63 0.78 -7.52 18.24
CA GLU A 63 1.39 -7.52 16.91
C GLU A 63 1.40 -8.90 16.27
N ALA A 64 1.96 -9.92 16.92
CA ALA A 64 2.00 -11.28 16.35
C ALA A 64 0.59 -11.83 16.04
N PRO A 65 -0.41 -11.73 16.93
CA PRO A 65 -1.78 -12.12 16.61
C PRO A 65 -2.45 -11.25 15.54
N LEU A 66 -2.02 -9.99 15.36
CA LEU A 66 -2.52 -9.16 14.27
C LEU A 66 -1.95 -9.63 12.93
N CYS A 67 -0.64 -9.88 12.87
CA CYS A 67 0.01 -10.39 11.68
C CYS A 67 -0.56 -11.75 11.26
N GLU A 68 -0.79 -12.67 12.20
CA GLU A 68 -1.45 -13.95 11.92
C GLU A 68 -2.85 -13.75 11.32
N ARG A 69 -3.65 -12.84 11.89
CA ARG A 69 -5.00 -12.53 11.36
C ARG A 69 -4.94 -11.91 9.96
N TYR A 70 -3.99 -11.01 9.73
CA TYR A 70 -3.78 -10.36 8.45
C TYR A 70 -3.31 -11.37 7.39
N CYS A 71 -2.27 -12.14 7.69
CA CYS A 71 -1.72 -13.13 6.78
C CYS A 71 -2.72 -14.23 6.47
N SER A 72 -3.48 -14.71 7.45
CA SER A 72 -4.59 -15.63 7.19
C SER A 72 -5.65 -15.03 6.25
N ALA A 73 -6.07 -13.79 6.48
CA ALA A 73 -7.10 -13.14 5.65
C ALA A 73 -6.61 -12.87 4.22
N VAL A 74 -5.40 -12.34 4.06
CA VAL A 74 -4.87 -11.98 2.74
C VAL A 74 -4.55 -13.23 1.92
N MET A 75 -4.00 -14.28 2.52
CA MET A 75 -3.73 -15.53 1.82
C MET A 75 -5.00 -16.28 1.43
N ALA A 76 -6.13 -16.04 2.12
CA ALA A 76 -7.42 -16.58 1.76
C ALA A 76 -8.14 -15.77 0.67
N GLY A 77 -8.07 -14.43 0.72
CA GLY A 77 -8.78 -13.54 -0.21
C GLY A 77 -8.00 -13.23 -1.50
N CYS A 78 -6.68 -13.22 -1.43
CA CYS A 78 -5.78 -12.81 -2.51
C CYS A 78 -4.99 -14.02 -3.02
N THR A 79 -5.53 -14.67 -4.05
CA THR A 79 -4.98 -15.91 -4.63
C THR A 79 -4.89 -15.79 -6.16
N GLY A 80 -4.17 -16.71 -6.80
CA GLY A 80 -3.99 -16.70 -8.26
C GLY A 80 -3.37 -15.40 -8.74
N GLU A 81 -3.98 -14.79 -9.77
CA GLU A 81 -3.51 -13.52 -10.35
C GLU A 81 -3.53 -12.35 -9.35
N PHE A 82 -4.29 -12.45 -8.25
CA PHE A 82 -4.38 -11.45 -7.20
C PHE A 82 -3.52 -11.76 -5.97
N ALA A 83 -2.73 -12.83 -6.00
CA ALA A 83 -1.85 -13.15 -4.89
C ALA A 83 -0.84 -12.02 -4.67
N VAL A 84 -0.76 -11.50 -3.44
CA VAL A 84 0.16 -10.42 -3.07
C VAL A 84 1.34 -10.89 -2.22
N TYR A 85 1.37 -12.18 -1.87
CA TYR A 85 2.50 -12.84 -1.23
C TYR A 85 2.67 -14.24 -1.83
N GLY A 86 3.92 -14.69 -1.94
CA GLY A 86 4.23 -16.04 -2.42
C GLY A 86 3.87 -17.11 -1.39
N ASP A 87 4.02 -16.80 -0.12
CA ASP A 87 3.74 -17.68 1.01
C ASP A 87 3.46 -16.89 2.30
N GLU A 88 3.11 -17.62 3.37
CA GLU A 88 2.80 -17.04 4.67
C GLU A 88 4.03 -16.42 5.36
N GLU A 89 5.22 -16.95 5.12
CA GLU A 89 6.47 -16.44 5.69
C GLU A 89 6.78 -15.03 5.17
N ALA A 90 6.65 -14.82 3.86
CA ALA A 90 6.77 -13.51 3.22
C ALA A 90 5.75 -12.51 3.76
N CYS A 91 4.51 -12.93 3.97
CA CYS A 91 3.49 -12.08 4.56
C CYS A 91 3.85 -11.66 6.00
N MET A 92 4.28 -12.62 6.83
CA MET A 92 4.61 -12.37 8.23
C MET A 92 5.82 -11.44 8.36
N ALA A 93 6.84 -11.60 7.51
CA ALA A 93 8.00 -10.73 7.46
C ALA A 93 7.63 -9.29 7.08
N VAL A 94 6.80 -9.13 6.05
CA VAL A 94 6.30 -7.80 5.64
C VAL A 94 5.44 -7.18 6.74
N CYS A 95 4.59 -7.96 7.40
CA CYS A 95 3.75 -7.46 8.48
C CYS A 95 4.56 -6.91 9.65
N ALA A 96 5.60 -7.63 10.09
CA ALA A 96 6.46 -7.23 11.20
C ALA A 96 7.27 -5.95 10.91
N ALA A 97 7.46 -5.60 9.64
CA ALA A 97 8.13 -4.37 9.24
C ALA A 97 7.19 -3.14 9.23
N MET A 98 5.87 -3.35 9.22
CA MET A 98 4.88 -2.30 9.03
C MET A 98 4.38 -1.72 10.36
N PRO A 99 4.06 -0.42 10.43
CA PRO A 99 3.35 0.14 11.57
C PRO A 99 2.02 -0.58 11.82
N ILE A 100 1.66 -0.80 13.09
CA ILE A 100 0.44 -1.53 13.45
C ILE A 100 -0.84 -0.80 13.01
N GLY A 101 -0.93 0.51 13.29
CA GLY A 101 -2.15 1.30 13.09
C GLY A 101 -3.18 1.14 14.20
N ASN A 102 -4.37 1.71 14.01
CA ASN A 102 -5.51 1.56 14.91
C ASN A 102 -6.49 0.51 14.38
N PRO A 103 -7.18 -0.23 15.26
CA PRO A 103 -8.20 -1.18 14.86
C PRO A 103 -9.24 -0.56 13.92
N GLY A 104 -9.40 -1.16 12.74
CA GLY A 104 -10.37 -0.71 11.74
C GLY A 104 -9.91 0.46 10.87
N ASP A 105 -8.62 0.84 10.92
CA ASP A 105 -8.04 1.72 9.90
C ASP A 105 -8.39 1.20 8.50
N ALA A 106 -8.80 2.11 7.62
CA ALA A 106 -9.09 1.83 6.21
C ALA A 106 -8.17 2.61 5.26
N GLY A 107 -7.22 3.38 5.81
CA GLY A 107 -6.18 4.10 5.10
C GLY A 107 -4.93 4.27 5.95
N GLY A 108 -3.84 4.70 5.33
CA GLY A 108 -2.54 4.89 5.98
C GLY A 108 -1.66 3.64 5.93
N ASN A 109 -0.33 3.81 6.03
CA ASN A 109 0.64 2.73 5.88
C ASN A 109 0.71 1.84 7.13
N THR A 110 -0.33 1.01 7.35
CA THR A 110 -0.45 0.20 8.55
C THR A 110 -0.89 -1.25 8.26
N VAL A 111 -0.66 -2.13 9.22
CA VAL A 111 -1.14 -3.53 9.22
C VAL A 111 -2.67 -3.57 9.38
N GLU A 112 -3.26 -2.77 10.27
CA GLU A 112 -4.72 -2.72 10.43
C GLU A 112 -5.43 -2.27 9.15
N CYS A 113 -4.88 -1.31 8.41
CA CYS A 113 -5.39 -0.96 7.09
C CYS A 113 -5.37 -2.16 6.14
N ARG A 114 -4.22 -2.84 6.03
CA ARG A 114 -4.07 -4.01 5.15
C ARG A 114 -4.99 -5.16 5.56
N LEU A 115 -5.21 -5.37 6.85
CA LEU A 115 -6.18 -6.34 7.37
C LEU A 115 -7.61 -6.00 6.95
N THR A 116 -8.01 -4.72 7.00
CA THR A 116 -9.33 -4.25 6.55
C THR A 116 -9.55 -4.62 5.08
N HIS A 117 -8.59 -4.33 4.20
CA HIS A 117 -8.70 -4.65 2.78
C HIS A 117 -8.54 -6.15 2.49
N ALA A 118 -7.70 -6.87 3.22
CA ALA A 118 -7.56 -8.33 3.10
C ALA A 118 -8.89 -9.05 3.40
N LYS A 119 -9.65 -8.59 4.41
CA LYS A 119 -10.99 -9.13 4.70
C LYS A 119 -12.00 -8.82 3.59
N ALA A 120 -11.90 -7.65 2.95
CA ALA A 120 -12.80 -7.26 1.87
C ALA A 120 -12.49 -7.99 0.55
N ALA A 121 -11.23 -8.39 0.35
CA ALA A 121 -10.78 -9.11 -0.84
C ALA A 121 -11.50 -10.43 -1.09
N THR A 122 -12.09 -11.08 -0.09
CA THR A 122 -12.91 -12.29 -0.30
C THR A 122 -14.13 -12.05 -1.20
N SER A 123 -14.58 -10.80 -1.30
CA SER A 123 -15.74 -10.40 -2.11
C SER A 123 -15.33 -9.80 -3.47
N GLU A 124 -14.24 -9.04 -3.51
CA GLU A 124 -13.75 -8.36 -4.73
C GLU A 124 -12.21 -8.32 -4.78
N PRO A 125 -11.54 -9.45 -5.09
CA PRO A 125 -10.09 -9.54 -5.04
C PRO A 125 -9.36 -8.50 -5.91
N SER A 126 -9.87 -8.25 -7.12
CA SER A 126 -9.24 -7.32 -8.08
C SER A 126 -9.13 -5.90 -7.57
N PHE A 127 -10.05 -5.48 -6.69
CA PHE A 127 -10.05 -4.14 -6.12
C PHE A 127 -9.24 -4.08 -4.83
N TYR A 128 -9.47 -5.03 -3.91
CA TYR A 128 -8.92 -4.93 -2.55
C TYR A 128 -7.51 -5.52 -2.39
N CYS A 129 -7.12 -6.52 -3.19
CA CYS A 129 -5.80 -7.15 -3.03
C CYS A 129 -4.62 -6.18 -3.22
N PRO A 130 -4.63 -5.28 -4.22
CA PRO A 130 -3.58 -4.27 -4.34
C PRO A 130 -3.38 -3.42 -3.07
N MET A 131 -4.46 -3.11 -2.34
CA MET A 131 -4.43 -2.34 -1.09
C MET A 131 -3.99 -3.18 0.10
N ALA A 132 -4.36 -4.46 0.10
CA ALA A 132 -4.00 -5.43 1.12
C ALA A 132 -2.55 -5.90 1.02
N GLY A 133 -1.86 -5.66 -0.11
CA GLY A 133 -0.48 -6.09 -0.34
C GLY A 133 0.60 -5.18 0.26
N PRO A 134 1.88 -5.48 0.01
CA PRO A 134 3.00 -4.70 0.55
C PRO A 134 3.01 -3.24 0.05
N SER A 135 2.57 -2.99 -1.18
CA SER A 135 2.55 -1.65 -1.77
C SER A 135 1.49 -0.71 -1.18
N GLY A 136 0.39 -1.24 -0.63
CA GLY A 136 -0.73 -0.44 -0.10
C GLY A 136 -1.58 0.31 -1.15
N ASN A 137 -1.10 0.36 -2.40
CA ASN A 137 -1.75 0.94 -3.59
C ASN A 137 -2.38 2.33 -3.40
N GLY A 138 -1.75 3.20 -2.61
CA GLY A 138 -2.23 4.56 -2.33
C GLY A 138 -3.31 4.66 -1.25
N VAL A 139 -3.87 3.53 -0.79
CA VAL A 139 -4.89 3.50 0.25
C VAL A 139 -4.26 3.18 1.59
N CYS A 140 -3.60 2.03 1.71
CA CYS A 140 -2.81 1.67 2.88
C CYS A 140 -1.39 2.22 2.80
N GLY A 141 -1.27 3.50 2.46
CA GLY A 141 -0.02 4.14 2.06
C GLY A 141 0.20 4.07 0.55
N THR A 142 1.04 4.98 0.06
CA THR A 142 1.56 4.95 -1.32
C THR A 142 2.53 3.78 -1.50
N SER A 143 2.78 3.38 -2.75
CA SER A 143 3.82 2.38 -3.06
C SER A 143 5.19 2.77 -2.47
N CYS A 144 5.50 4.08 -2.41
CA CYS A 144 6.71 4.58 -1.76
C CYS A 144 6.68 4.48 -0.24
N ASP A 145 5.53 4.62 0.41
CA ASP A 145 5.40 4.33 1.84
C ASP A 145 5.75 2.86 2.11
N GLY A 146 5.14 1.95 1.35
CA GLY A 146 5.40 0.51 1.47
C GLY A 146 6.88 0.16 1.22
N LEU A 147 7.44 0.66 0.12
CA LEU A 147 8.85 0.43 -0.22
C LEU A 147 9.79 0.94 0.87
N CYS A 148 9.64 2.18 1.30
CA CYS A 148 10.61 2.79 2.20
C CYS A 148 10.52 2.26 3.63
N THR A 149 9.32 1.87 4.08
CA THR A 149 9.15 1.13 5.34
C THR A 149 9.85 -0.23 5.27
N LEU A 150 9.63 -1.02 4.22
CA LEU A 150 10.26 -2.33 4.08
C LEU A 150 11.78 -2.23 3.93
N ALA A 151 12.26 -1.32 3.09
CA ALA A 151 13.68 -1.11 2.89
C ALA A 151 14.38 -0.65 4.18
N GLY A 152 13.79 0.28 4.94
CA GLY A 152 14.35 0.73 6.21
C GLY A 152 14.40 -0.35 7.29
N SER A 153 13.52 -1.35 7.20
CA SER A 153 13.50 -2.50 8.10
C SER A 153 14.50 -3.59 7.69
N ALA A 154 14.50 -3.97 6.40
CA ALA A 154 15.25 -5.12 5.90
C ALA A 154 16.68 -4.78 5.42
N CYS A 155 16.90 -3.57 4.89
CA CYS A 155 18.14 -3.17 4.24
C CYS A 155 18.88 -2.14 5.10
N VAL A 156 19.64 -2.62 6.08
CA VAL A 156 20.34 -1.81 7.08
C VAL A 156 21.85 -2.04 7.05
N GLY A 157 22.63 -1.15 7.69
CA GLY A 157 24.09 -1.29 7.73
C GLY A 157 24.71 -1.19 6.34
N ASP A 158 25.53 -2.17 5.97
CA ASP A 158 26.19 -2.21 4.65
C ASP A 158 25.19 -2.43 3.50
N ASP A 159 24.01 -2.98 3.80
CA ASP A 159 22.91 -3.17 2.84
C ASP A 159 21.99 -1.95 2.74
N ALA A 160 22.24 -0.87 3.49
CA ALA A 160 21.42 0.34 3.42
C ALA A 160 21.49 1.00 2.04
N GLN A 161 20.34 1.16 1.39
CA GLN A 161 20.24 1.75 0.04
C GLN A 161 20.11 3.28 0.08
N TRP A 162 19.64 3.81 1.21
CA TRP A 162 19.47 5.25 1.43
C TRP A 162 19.91 5.63 2.84
N ALA A 163 20.39 6.86 3.00
CA ALA A 163 20.80 7.36 4.31
C ALA A 163 19.60 7.64 5.23
N THR A 164 18.47 8.07 4.64
CA THR A 164 17.24 8.37 5.37
C THR A 164 16.01 7.87 4.64
N GLU A 165 14.91 7.69 5.37
CA GLU A 165 13.59 7.40 4.78
C GLU A 165 13.15 8.50 3.81
N HIS A 166 13.49 9.76 4.10
CA HIS A 166 13.19 10.89 3.20
C HIS A 166 13.90 10.73 1.85
N ASP A 167 15.19 10.35 1.86
CA ASP A 167 15.96 10.12 0.62
C ASP A 167 15.38 8.96 -0.19
N CYS A 168 14.94 7.89 0.49
CA CYS A 168 14.22 6.80 -0.14
C CYS A 168 12.97 7.29 -0.86
N ARG A 169 12.14 8.10 -0.18
CA ARG A 169 10.88 8.62 -0.75
C ARG A 169 11.12 9.54 -1.93
N VAL A 170 12.13 10.40 -1.88
CA VAL A 170 12.52 11.27 -3.00
C VAL A 170 12.95 10.44 -4.20
N ALA A 171 13.77 9.40 -4.00
CA ALA A 171 14.20 8.52 -5.08
C ALA A 171 13.03 7.70 -5.64
N CYS A 172 12.17 7.18 -4.77
CA CYS A 172 11.00 6.38 -5.15
C CYS A 172 10.01 7.18 -6.00
N ALA A 173 9.79 8.46 -5.69
CA ALA A 173 8.86 9.32 -6.43
C ALA A 173 9.26 9.53 -7.91
N LEU A 174 10.47 9.15 -8.32
CA LEU A 174 10.93 9.19 -9.70
C LEU A 174 10.62 7.91 -10.49
N LEU A 175 10.15 6.86 -9.82
CA LEU A 175 9.87 5.57 -10.45
C LEU A 175 8.44 5.54 -10.99
N PRO A 176 8.21 4.85 -12.13
CA PRO A 176 6.86 4.46 -12.51
C PRO A 176 6.19 3.66 -11.40
N ASP A 177 4.93 3.99 -11.13
CA ASP A 177 4.04 3.22 -10.27
C ASP A 177 3.00 2.53 -11.16
N LEU A 178 2.97 1.20 -11.12
CA LEU A 178 2.04 0.40 -11.91
C LEU A 178 0.60 0.42 -11.37
N GLY A 179 0.35 0.98 -10.18
CA GLY A 179 -0.98 1.10 -9.59
C GLY A 179 -1.62 -0.24 -9.19
N THR A 180 -0.80 -1.28 -9.08
CA THR A 180 -1.19 -2.62 -8.63
C THR A 180 0.03 -3.35 -8.07
N TYR A 181 -0.20 -4.54 -7.49
CA TYR A 181 0.85 -5.45 -7.08
C TYR A 181 0.32 -6.89 -7.11
N SER A 182 1.11 -7.82 -7.65
CA SER A 182 0.83 -9.26 -7.62
C SER A 182 2.16 -10.02 -7.70
N VAL A 183 2.24 -11.15 -7.01
CA VAL A 183 3.38 -12.08 -7.14
C VAL A 183 3.16 -13.12 -8.24
N ASP A 184 2.03 -13.05 -8.96
CA ASP A 184 1.82 -13.91 -10.13
C ASP A 184 2.88 -13.58 -11.20
N PRO A 185 3.66 -14.59 -11.66
CA PRO A 185 4.71 -14.39 -12.66
C PRO A 185 4.24 -13.75 -13.96
N GLN A 186 2.94 -13.79 -14.27
CA GLN A 186 2.37 -13.16 -15.46
C GLN A 186 2.48 -11.62 -15.44
N PHE A 187 2.59 -11.01 -14.26
CA PHE A 187 2.71 -9.55 -14.13
C PHE A 187 4.14 -9.05 -13.97
N ASP A 188 5.13 -9.96 -13.95
CA ASP A 188 6.55 -9.63 -14.03
C ASP A 188 7.05 -8.61 -12.99
N MET A 189 6.49 -8.68 -11.77
CA MET A 189 6.79 -7.72 -10.69
C MET A 189 8.18 -7.91 -10.06
N TYR A 190 9.02 -8.79 -10.60
CA TYR A 190 10.37 -9.08 -10.11
C TYR A 190 11.48 -8.51 -11.01
N GLU A 191 11.14 -7.84 -12.11
CA GLU A 191 12.08 -7.11 -12.96
C GLU A 191 11.50 -5.77 -13.42
N GLY A 192 12.35 -4.91 -13.99
CA GLY A 192 11.95 -3.63 -14.54
C GLY A 192 12.09 -2.44 -13.60
N GLY A 193 12.10 -1.24 -14.19
CA GLY A 193 12.47 0.01 -13.53
C GLY A 193 11.37 0.71 -12.73
N HIS A 194 10.44 -0.03 -12.14
CA HIS A 194 9.27 0.53 -11.44
C HIS A 194 9.29 0.22 -9.94
N VAL A 195 8.45 0.92 -9.18
CA VAL A 195 8.41 0.77 -7.71
C VAL A 195 8.01 -0.64 -7.28
N GLN A 196 7.14 -1.33 -8.03
CA GLN A 196 6.73 -2.70 -7.70
C GLN A 196 7.89 -3.71 -7.75
N CYS A 197 8.85 -3.58 -8.68
CA CYS A 197 10.05 -4.42 -8.69
C CYS A 197 10.83 -4.28 -7.39
N ARG A 198 11.03 -3.02 -6.96
CA ARG A 198 11.76 -2.74 -5.73
C ARG A 198 11.00 -3.22 -4.50
N ILE A 199 9.68 -3.13 -4.48
CA ILE A 199 8.84 -3.66 -3.40
C ILE A 199 8.94 -5.18 -3.34
N PHE A 200 8.89 -5.88 -4.48
CA PHE A 200 9.08 -7.34 -4.52
C PHE A 200 10.41 -7.73 -3.87
N HIS A 201 11.51 -7.07 -4.25
CA HIS A 201 12.81 -7.34 -3.64
C HIS A 201 12.91 -6.89 -2.19
N ALA A 202 12.22 -5.81 -1.77
CA ALA A 202 12.19 -5.39 -0.37
C ALA A 202 11.42 -6.39 0.51
N SER A 203 10.31 -6.95 0.00
CA SER A 203 9.57 -8.02 0.66
C SER A 203 10.40 -9.30 0.78
N ALA A 204 11.16 -9.66 -0.26
CA ALA A 204 12.07 -10.80 -0.20
C ALA A 204 13.22 -10.59 0.81
N ALA A 205 13.82 -9.39 0.82
CA ALA A 205 14.87 -9.02 1.78
C ALA A 205 14.38 -9.09 3.23
N ALA A 206 13.10 -8.82 3.49
CA ALA A 206 12.51 -8.91 4.82
C ALA A 206 12.42 -10.36 5.34
N VAL A 207 12.38 -11.36 4.44
CA VAL A 207 12.39 -12.78 4.80
C VAL A 207 13.81 -13.26 5.05
N SER A 208 14.71 -13.09 4.07
CA SER A 208 16.08 -13.59 4.13
C SER A 208 16.99 -12.94 3.09
N ASP A 209 18.29 -13.21 3.20
CA ASP A 209 19.32 -12.86 2.23
C ASP A 209 19.30 -11.37 1.80
N ALA A 210 19.32 -10.47 2.78
CA ALA A 210 19.35 -9.02 2.56
C ALA A 210 20.39 -8.60 1.50
N ASP A 211 21.63 -9.08 1.56
CA ASP A 211 22.67 -8.81 0.55
C ASP A 211 22.26 -9.20 -0.88
N ALA A 212 21.53 -10.30 -1.04
CA ALA A 212 21.06 -10.74 -2.36
C ALA A 212 19.98 -9.80 -2.91
N HIS A 213 19.12 -9.25 -2.05
CA HIS A 213 17.92 -8.51 -2.46
C HIS A 213 18.04 -6.99 -2.37
N CYS A 214 18.77 -6.45 -1.40
CA CYS A 214 18.81 -5.02 -1.10
C CYS A 214 19.40 -4.17 -2.23
N LYS A 215 20.38 -4.67 -2.97
CA LYS A 215 20.89 -3.97 -4.17
C LYS A 215 19.79 -3.68 -5.20
N HIS A 216 18.80 -4.57 -5.33
CA HIS A 216 17.68 -4.42 -6.26
C HIS A 216 16.66 -3.41 -5.74
N VAL A 217 16.47 -3.34 -4.42
CA VAL A 217 15.70 -2.28 -3.74
C VAL A 217 16.27 -0.89 -4.10
N GLY A 218 17.60 -0.77 -4.16
CA GLY A 218 18.29 0.45 -4.61
C GLY A 218 18.19 0.74 -6.12
N GLY A 219 17.78 -0.24 -6.93
CA GLY A 219 17.63 -0.10 -8.39
C GLY A 219 18.73 -0.78 -9.22
N ALA A 220 19.53 -1.67 -8.63
CA ALA A 220 20.39 -2.55 -9.41
C ALA A 220 19.55 -3.59 -10.18
N SER A 221 20.10 -4.11 -11.28
CA SER A 221 19.44 -5.14 -12.10
C SER A 221 18.98 -6.30 -11.21
N PRO A 222 17.72 -6.76 -11.30
CA PRO A 222 16.81 -6.55 -12.44
C PRO A 222 15.93 -5.29 -12.36
N CYS A 223 15.95 -4.52 -11.26
CA CYS A 223 15.09 -3.34 -11.08
C CYS A 223 15.67 -2.03 -11.67
N VAL A 224 16.31 -2.12 -12.83
CA VAL A 224 16.90 -0.95 -13.50
C VAL A 224 15.86 -0.21 -14.33
N ALA A 225 15.90 1.13 -14.29
CA ALA A 225 15.17 1.93 -15.26
C ALA A 225 15.67 1.59 -16.67
N GLU A 226 14.76 1.20 -17.56
CA GLU A 226 15.05 1.09 -18.99
C GLU A 226 15.60 2.46 -19.46
N SER A 227 16.79 2.46 -20.03
CA SER A 227 17.38 3.68 -20.60
C SER A 227 16.53 4.11 -21.80
N LEU A 228 15.78 5.21 -21.64
CA LEU A 228 15.03 5.88 -22.71
C LEU A 228 15.96 6.36 -23.84
#